data_AF-A0A7S0MC24-F1
#
_entry.id   AF-A0A7S0MC24-F1
#
_cell.length_a   1.000
_cell.length_b   1.000
_cell.length_c   1.000
_cell.angle_alpha   90.00
_cell.angle_beta   90.00
_cell.angle_gamma   90.00
#
_symmetry.space_group_name_H-M   'P 1'
#
loop_
_entity.id
_entity.type
_entity.pdbx_description
1 polymer ?
#
loop_
_entity_poly.entity_id
_entity_poly.type
_entity_poly.pdbx_seq_one_letter_code
_entity_poly.pdbx_strand_id
1 'polypeptide(L)'
;KSGKLVNVYLNDKVISAILESLYWLPHVDNAILRAIANTPRIIFALGNLIICIHVAAAWAAYLLSALFLMYDRLPDDAFELAPSIINAASRLIMNGPEENVDGCLLLINNMTAMGGDVIANHVANHWDLMNELKRSMTLQRCNQLRMRRIASIFHHLSRCDAVASILISSSLPQLLAEVQKECRTIDGRQESPLHVGLAVLALANLSPVTGNNCIQDRACLRLVVKFLKYAKDGKSYHGIFFRVPDILRALRFLCSKEENIQGMIEAGILDIIQQLLRTVFAQGAGTSERRRVPLHIDVKA
;
A
#
# COMPACT_ATOMS: atom_id res chain seq x y z
N LYS A 1 22.97 30.84 -0.04
CA LYS A 1 22.96 31.16 -1.49
C LYS A 1 21.53 31.03 -1.96
N SER A 2 20.95 32.14 -2.42
CA SER A 2 19.52 32.37 -2.68
C SER A 2 18.88 31.31 -3.57
N GLY A 3 17.82 30.67 -3.07
CA GLY A 3 16.98 29.77 -3.83
C GLY A 3 16.25 30.53 -4.93
N LYS A 4 16.61 30.28 -6.18
CA LYS A 4 15.80 30.69 -7.32
C LYS A 4 14.55 29.81 -7.33
N LEU A 5 13.43 30.39 -6.90
CA LEU A 5 12.10 29.90 -7.30
C LEU A 5 12.07 29.86 -8.83
N VAL A 6 12.10 28.66 -9.39
CA VAL A 6 11.88 28.47 -10.82
C VAL A 6 10.41 28.77 -11.07
N ASN A 7 10.12 29.96 -11.60
CA ASN A 7 8.80 30.28 -12.14
C ASN A 7 8.56 29.37 -13.36
N VAL A 8 7.88 28.25 -13.12
CA VAL A 8 7.42 27.36 -14.17
C VAL A 8 6.10 27.94 -14.70
N TYR A 9 6.19 28.68 -15.81
CA TYR A 9 5.01 28.99 -16.62
C TYR A 9 4.54 27.69 -17.28
N LEU A 10 3.63 26.98 -16.63
CA LEU A 10 2.85 25.94 -17.29
C LEU A 10 1.95 26.64 -18.31
N ASN A 11 2.06 26.25 -19.58
CA ASN A 11 1.19 26.77 -20.63
C ASN A 11 -0.27 26.50 -20.25
N ASP A 12 -1.14 27.51 -20.35
CA ASP A 12 -2.56 27.41 -20.01
C ASP A 12 -3.26 26.24 -20.70
N LYS A 13 -2.81 25.83 -21.90
CA LYS A 13 -3.32 24.63 -22.58
C LYS A 13 -2.96 23.32 -21.88
N VAL A 14 -1.79 23.24 -21.26
CA VAL A 14 -1.35 22.06 -20.48
C VAL A 14 -2.08 22.04 -19.14
N ILE A 15 -2.26 23.18 -18.48
CA ILE A 15 -3.08 23.28 -17.27
C ILE A 15 -4.54 22.91 -17.59
N SER A 16 -5.13 23.45 -18.65
CA SER A 16 -6.48 23.08 -19.11
C SER A 16 -6.57 21.60 -19.47
N ALA A 17 -5.61 21.02 -20.19
CA ALA A 17 -5.64 19.59 -20.51
C ALA A 17 -5.48 18.71 -19.25
N ILE A 18 -4.66 19.13 -18.28
CA ILE A 18 -4.54 18.46 -16.97
C ILE A 18 -5.86 18.58 -16.21
N LEU A 19 -6.46 19.77 -16.11
CA LEU A 19 -7.72 20.01 -15.43
C LEU A 19 -8.90 19.29 -16.10
N GLU A 20 -8.98 19.28 -17.44
CA GLU A 20 -9.96 18.54 -18.23
C GLU A 20 -9.77 17.02 -18.07
N SER A 21 -8.53 16.53 -17.98
CA SER A 21 -8.25 15.11 -17.70
C SER A 21 -8.55 14.73 -16.25
N LEU A 22 -8.33 15.65 -15.31
CA LEU A 22 -8.66 15.47 -13.89
C LEU A 22 -10.17 15.39 -13.65
N TYR A 23 -10.98 16.10 -14.45
CA TYR A 23 -12.44 16.00 -14.43
C TYR A 23 -12.97 14.58 -14.73
N TRP A 24 -12.15 13.70 -15.36
CA TRP A 24 -12.51 12.34 -15.75
C TRP A 24 -11.60 11.27 -15.16
N LEU A 25 -11.20 11.40 -13.89
CA LEU A 25 -10.31 10.46 -13.21
C LEU A 25 -10.66 8.95 -13.29
N PRO A 26 -11.92 8.51 -13.43
CA PRO A 26 -12.23 7.10 -13.69
C PRO A 26 -11.78 6.58 -15.08
N HIS A 27 -11.39 7.47 -15.99
CA HIS A 27 -11.16 7.19 -17.41
C HIS A 27 -9.91 7.85 -18.01
N VAL A 28 -8.93 8.30 -17.19
CA VAL A 28 -7.69 8.86 -17.74
C VAL A 28 -6.98 7.77 -18.54
N ASP A 29 -6.86 7.99 -19.85
CA ASP A 29 -6.21 7.07 -20.76
C ASP A 29 -4.77 6.78 -20.29
N ASN A 30 -4.39 5.50 -20.27
CA ASN A 30 -3.02 5.06 -20.01
C ASN A 30 -1.99 5.78 -20.91
N ALA A 31 -2.36 6.21 -22.12
CA ALA A 31 -1.53 7.03 -22.98
C ALA A 31 -1.22 8.42 -22.37
N ILE A 32 -2.23 9.06 -21.76
CA ILE A 32 -2.09 10.37 -21.11
C ILE A 32 -1.23 10.24 -19.85
N LEU A 33 -1.49 9.24 -19.00
CA LEU A 33 -0.68 8.98 -17.81
C LEU A 33 0.78 8.69 -18.17
N ARG A 34 1.04 7.96 -19.26
CA ARG A 34 2.39 7.75 -19.79
C ARG A 34 3.04 9.05 -20.28
N ALA A 35 2.31 9.91 -20.98
CA ALA A 35 2.83 11.20 -21.42
C ALA A 35 3.20 12.11 -20.24
N ILE A 36 2.37 12.12 -19.19
CA ILE A 36 2.62 12.86 -17.96
C ILE A 36 3.85 12.31 -17.22
N ALA A 37 3.94 10.98 -17.04
CA ALA A 37 5.08 10.34 -16.39
C ALA A 37 6.41 10.62 -17.11
N ASN A 38 6.39 10.71 -18.44
CA ASN A 38 7.54 11.04 -19.27
C ASN A 38 7.86 12.54 -19.32
N THR A 39 7.11 13.37 -18.59
CA THR A 39 7.33 14.81 -18.53
C THR A 39 7.63 15.22 -17.08
N PRO A 40 8.89 15.13 -16.62
CA PRO A 40 9.25 15.40 -15.22
C PRO A 40 8.68 16.72 -14.69
N ARG A 41 8.73 17.80 -15.50
CA ARG A 41 8.17 19.12 -15.13
C ARG A 41 6.71 19.08 -14.70
N ILE A 42 5.89 18.19 -15.27
CA ILE A 42 4.48 18.04 -14.86
C ILE A 42 4.40 17.35 -13.49
N ILE A 43 5.24 16.34 -13.22
CA ILE A 43 5.33 15.72 -11.89
C ILE A 43 5.73 16.77 -10.84
N PHE A 44 6.72 17.61 -11.15
CA PHE A 44 7.11 18.74 -10.30
C PHE A 44 5.96 19.73 -10.08
N ALA A 45 5.23 20.08 -11.13
CA ALA A 45 4.06 20.94 -11.03
C ALA A 45 2.97 20.36 -10.12
N LEU A 46 2.66 19.06 -10.26
CA LEU A 46 1.68 18.38 -9.42
C LEU A 46 2.11 18.36 -7.95
N GLY A 47 3.39 18.07 -7.67
CA GLY A 47 3.95 18.18 -6.33
C GLY A 47 3.79 19.59 -5.74
N ASN A 48 4.11 20.62 -6.53
CA ASN A 48 3.95 22.01 -6.12
C ASN A 48 2.49 22.42 -5.90
N LEU A 49 1.54 21.88 -6.68
CA LEU A 49 0.11 22.13 -6.45
C LEU A 49 -0.35 21.60 -5.09
N ILE A 50 0.12 20.41 -4.70
CA ILE A 50 -0.15 19.83 -3.37
C ILE A 50 0.49 20.70 -2.27
N ILE A 51 1.69 21.25 -2.52
CA ILE A 51 2.41 22.10 -1.56
C ILE A 51 1.75 23.47 -1.39
N CYS A 52 1.21 24.06 -2.46
CA CYS A 52 0.86 25.49 -2.50
C CYS A 52 -0.65 25.81 -2.55
N ILE A 53 -1.52 24.94 -3.07
CA ILE A 53 -2.92 25.29 -3.39
C ILE A 53 -3.91 24.27 -2.84
N HIS A 54 -4.70 24.67 -1.83
CA HIS A 54 -5.68 23.78 -1.18
C HIS A 54 -6.79 23.27 -2.11
N VAL A 55 -7.27 24.05 -3.09
CA VAL A 55 -8.44 23.66 -3.90
C VAL A 55 -8.11 22.61 -4.98
N ALA A 56 -6.89 22.62 -5.51
CA ALA A 56 -6.44 21.68 -6.53
C ALA A 56 -5.64 20.49 -5.96
N ALA A 57 -5.38 20.48 -4.65
CA ALA A 57 -4.52 19.50 -3.99
C ALA A 57 -5.07 18.07 -4.10
N ALA A 58 -6.38 17.86 -3.91
CA ALA A 58 -7.01 16.55 -4.08
C ALA A 58 -6.75 15.98 -5.47
N TRP A 59 -7.03 16.76 -6.51
CA TRP A 59 -6.86 16.35 -7.91
C TRP A 59 -5.40 16.06 -8.25
N ALA A 60 -4.49 16.93 -7.82
CA ALA A 60 -3.06 16.71 -7.99
C ALA A 60 -2.58 15.44 -7.26
N ALA A 61 -3.09 15.19 -6.05
CA ALA A 61 -2.79 13.98 -5.29
C ALA A 61 -3.33 12.72 -5.97
N TYR A 62 -4.56 12.74 -6.51
CA TYR A 62 -5.12 11.62 -7.27
C TYR A 62 -4.31 11.30 -8.52
N LEU A 63 -3.96 12.31 -9.31
CA LEU A 63 -3.20 12.12 -10.54
C LEU A 63 -1.79 11.61 -10.23
N LEU A 64 -1.10 12.23 -9.26
CA LEU A 64 0.21 11.77 -8.85
C LEU A 64 0.16 10.35 -8.30
N SER A 65 -0.88 10.02 -7.54
CA SER A 65 -1.11 8.66 -7.03
C SER A 65 -1.30 7.63 -8.15
N ALA A 66 -2.00 7.99 -9.24
CA ALA A 66 -2.13 7.13 -10.42
C ALA A 66 -0.79 6.95 -11.15
N LEU A 67 0.04 7.99 -11.23
CA LEU A 67 1.38 7.90 -11.81
C LEU A 67 2.29 6.92 -11.03
N PHE A 68 2.22 6.93 -9.69
CA PHE A 68 2.95 5.99 -8.85
C PHE A 68 2.53 4.53 -9.10
N LEU A 69 1.27 4.25 -9.42
CA LEU A 69 0.81 2.88 -9.73
C LEU A 69 1.29 2.38 -11.10
N MET A 70 1.43 3.27 -12.07
CA MET A 70 1.71 2.89 -13.46
C MET A 70 3.20 2.68 -13.76
N TYR A 71 4.08 3.27 -12.96
CA TYR A 71 5.51 3.25 -13.24
C TYR A 71 6.28 2.53 -12.15
N ASP A 72 6.80 1.35 -12.51
CA ASP A 72 7.82 0.63 -11.73
C ASP A 72 9.09 1.48 -11.50
N ARG A 73 9.24 2.58 -12.25
CA ARG A 73 10.33 3.57 -12.15
C ARG A 73 9.84 4.96 -12.57
N LEU A 74 9.35 5.76 -11.64
CA LEU A 74 9.35 7.21 -11.87
C LEU A 74 10.81 7.66 -12.06
N PRO A 75 11.07 8.76 -12.79
CA PRO A 75 12.42 9.32 -12.88
C PRO A 75 13.01 9.53 -11.48
N ASP A 76 14.31 9.32 -11.29
CA ASP A 76 14.97 9.50 -9.97
C ASP A 76 14.67 10.89 -9.39
N ASP A 77 14.61 11.91 -10.24
CA ASP A 77 14.23 13.30 -9.91
C ASP A 77 12.83 13.42 -9.26
N ALA A 78 11.88 12.53 -9.58
CA ALA A 78 10.56 12.51 -8.95
C ALA A 78 10.63 12.05 -7.48
N PHE A 79 11.63 11.23 -7.13
CA PHE A 79 11.87 10.82 -5.75
C PHE A 79 12.52 11.93 -4.92
N GLU A 80 13.22 12.88 -5.53
CA GLU A 80 13.79 14.05 -4.82
C GLU A 80 12.70 14.94 -4.20
N LEU A 81 11.53 15.03 -4.84
CA LEU A 81 10.39 15.78 -4.31
C LEU A 81 9.59 15.02 -3.26
N ALA A 82 9.79 13.70 -3.15
CA ALA A 82 8.95 12.87 -2.31
C ALA A 82 8.89 13.35 -0.85
N PRO A 83 9.99 13.78 -0.19
CA PRO A 83 9.93 14.31 1.17
C PRO A 83 9.02 15.55 1.28
N SER A 84 9.12 16.48 0.34
CA SER A 84 8.29 17.70 0.32
C SER A 84 6.83 17.39 0.05
N ILE A 85 6.55 16.45 -0.85
CA ILE A 85 5.20 15.98 -1.17
C ILE A 85 4.59 15.27 0.04
N ILE A 86 5.32 14.38 0.71
CA ILE A 86 4.88 13.67 1.92
C ILE A 86 4.56 14.69 3.02
N ASN A 87 5.41 15.69 3.23
CA ASN A 87 5.16 16.74 4.22
C ASN A 87 3.90 17.59 3.89
N ALA A 88 3.71 17.96 2.63
CA ALA A 88 2.50 18.67 2.22
C ALA A 88 1.23 17.81 2.36
N ALA A 89 1.28 16.56 1.90
CA ALA A 89 0.20 15.59 2.06
C ALA A 89 -0.13 15.35 3.54
N SER A 90 0.87 15.25 4.40
CA SER A 90 0.71 15.12 5.86
C SER A 90 -0.10 16.29 6.44
N ARG A 91 0.26 17.53 6.10
CA ARG A 91 -0.48 18.73 6.54
C ARG A 91 -1.94 18.73 6.08
N LEU A 92 -2.20 18.27 4.86
CA LEU A 92 -3.55 18.14 4.32
C LEU A 92 -4.34 16.98 4.96
N ILE A 93 -3.70 15.87 5.32
CA ILE A 93 -4.34 14.76 6.04
C ILE A 93 -4.78 15.20 7.44
N MET A 94 -3.95 16.01 8.11
CA MET A 94 -4.22 16.51 9.47
C MET A 94 -5.28 17.61 9.50
N ASN A 95 -5.20 18.59 8.58
CA ASN A 95 -5.95 19.85 8.68
C ASN A 95 -6.75 20.21 7.42
N GLY A 96 -6.70 19.39 6.36
CA GLY A 96 -7.36 19.68 5.10
C GLY A 96 -8.84 19.29 5.08
N PRO A 97 -9.59 19.77 4.07
CA PRO A 97 -10.94 19.30 3.80
C PRO A 97 -10.94 17.81 3.40
N GLU A 98 -12.05 17.13 3.62
CA GLU A 98 -12.14 15.67 3.46
C GLU A 98 -11.75 15.20 2.05
N GLU A 99 -12.08 15.95 0.99
CA GLU A 99 -11.65 15.60 -0.38
C GLU A 99 -10.12 15.57 -0.56
N ASN A 100 -9.41 16.48 0.10
CA ASN A 100 -7.95 16.55 0.06
C ASN A 100 -7.33 15.43 0.89
N VAL A 101 -7.92 15.14 2.04
CA VAL A 101 -7.47 14.06 2.93
C VAL A 101 -7.51 12.73 2.19
N ASP A 102 -8.63 12.43 1.53
CA ASP A 102 -8.79 11.19 0.78
C ASP A 102 -7.71 11.10 -0.31
N GLY A 103 -7.61 12.09 -1.20
CA GLY A 103 -6.61 12.12 -2.27
C GLY A 103 -5.16 11.96 -1.75
N CYS A 104 -4.81 12.63 -0.64
CA CYS A 104 -3.49 12.53 -0.03
C CYS A 104 -3.23 11.15 0.58
N LEU A 105 -4.21 10.52 1.22
CA LEU A 105 -4.05 9.15 1.74
C LEU A 105 -3.84 8.14 0.61
N LEU A 106 -4.51 8.30 -0.53
CA LEU A 106 -4.28 7.44 -1.69
C LEU A 106 -2.91 7.67 -2.31
N LEU A 107 -2.45 8.93 -2.36
CA LEU A 107 -1.09 9.25 -2.77
C LEU A 107 -0.06 8.55 -1.88
N ILE A 108 -0.14 8.73 -0.55
CA ILE A 108 0.79 8.08 0.40
C ILE A 108 0.71 6.55 0.30
N ASN A 109 -0.48 5.98 0.12
CA ASN A 109 -0.65 4.55 -0.09
C ASN A 109 0.13 4.05 -1.31
N ASN A 110 -0.05 4.70 -2.47
CA ASN A 110 0.60 4.24 -3.70
C ASN A 110 2.09 4.55 -3.72
N MET A 111 2.51 5.67 -3.11
CA MET A 111 3.91 5.99 -2.85
C MET A 111 4.58 4.89 -2.02
N THR A 112 3.98 4.47 -0.91
CA THR A 112 4.55 3.39 -0.06
C THR A 112 4.50 2.02 -0.71
N ALA A 113 3.51 1.76 -1.59
CA ALA A 113 3.41 0.50 -2.32
C ALA A 113 4.50 0.34 -3.39
N MET A 114 4.86 1.44 -4.08
CA MET A 114 5.68 1.42 -5.30
C MET A 114 7.06 2.06 -5.14
N GLY A 115 7.25 2.92 -4.15
CA GLY A 115 8.46 3.74 -3.98
C GLY A 115 9.62 3.09 -3.24
N GLY A 116 9.52 1.79 -2.93
CA GLY A 116 10.57 1.02 -2.27
C GLY A 116 10.99 1.58 -0.91
N ASP A 117 12.23 1.26 -0.52
CA ASP A 117 12.75 1.55 0.81
C ASP A 117 12.91 3.06 1.07
N VAL A 118 13.21 3.86 0.05
CA VAL A 118 13.39 5.31 0.18
C VAL A 118 12.09 5.97 0.66
N ILE A 119 10.98 5.70 -0.03
CA ILE A 119 9.69 6.25 0.34
C ILE A 119 9.19 5.68 1.66
N ALA A 120 9.35 4.37 1.88
CA ALA A 120 8.97 3.75 3.13
C ALA A 120 9.68 4.41 4.32
N ASN A 121 10.99 4.67 4.20
CA ASN A 121 11.77 5.38 5.22
C ASN A 121 11.27 6.79 5.46
N HIS A 122 10.99 7.58 4.41
CA HIS A 122 10.48 8.94 4.60
C HIS A 122 9.12 8.96 5.30
N VAL A 123 8.20 8.07 4.94
CA VAL A 123 6.88 8.00 5.58
C VAL A 123 7.01 7.51 7.02
N ALA A 124 7.76 6.44 7.28
CA ALA A 124 7.90 5.87 8.62
C ALA A 124 8.60 6.82 9.62
N ASN A 125 9.55 7.64 9.15
CA ASN A 125 10.23 8.65 9.98
C ASN A 125 9.43 9.96 10.11
N HIS A 126 8.35 10.15 9.36
CA HIS A 126 7.53 11.35 9.46
C HIS A 126 6.60 11.26 10.68
N TRP A 127 7.09 11.71 11.83
CA TRP A 127 6.41 11.56 13.14
C TRP A 127 4.96 12.05 13.14
N ASP A 128 4.68 13.26 12.63
CA ASP A 128 3.31 13.81 12.61
C ASP A 128 2.35 12.97 11.77
N LEU A 129 2.79 12.57 10.56
CA LEU A 129 2.01 11.72 9.67
C LEU A 129 1.73 10.37 10.32
N MET A 130 2.74 9.70 10.86
CA MET A 130 2.57 8.39 11.50
C MET A 130 1.62 8.46 12.70
N ASN A 131 1.70 9.51 13.51
CA ASN A 131 0.77 9.71 14.62
C ASN A 131 -0.65 10.00 14.14
N GLU A 132 -0.81 10.81 13.09
CA GLU A 132 -2.12 11.08 12.51
C GLU A 132 -2.75 9.83 11.90
N LEU A 133 -1.98 9.01 11.18
CA LEU A 133 -2.45 7.73 10.63
C LEU A 133 -2.90 6.78 11.75
N LYS A 134 -2.09 6.64 12.81
CA LYS A 134 -2.43 5.80 13.97
C LYS A 134 -3.68 6.30 14.68
N ARG A 135 -3.76 7.61 14.95
CA ARG A 135 -4.91 8.27 15.58
C ARG A 135 -6.17 8.10 14.74
N SER A 136 -6.09 8.34 13.44
CA SER A 136 -7.21 8.17 12.51
C SER A 136 -7.75 6.73 12.48
N MET A 137 -6.92 5.73 12.78
CA MET A 137 -7.35 4.32 12.81
C MET A 137 -8.08 3.94 14.11
N THR A 138 -7.93 4.70 15.20
CA THR A 138 -8.64 4.45 16.47
C THR A 138 -9.92 5.25 16.64
N LEU A 139 -10.15 6.25 15.79
CA LEU A 139 -11.35 7.08 15.86
C LEU A 139 -12.56 6.30 15.32
N GLN A 140 -13.55 6.05 16.19
CA GLN A 140 -14.82 5.40 15.82
C GLN A 140 -15.61 6.12 14.71
N ARG A 141 -15.28 7.39 14.42
CA ARG A 141 -15.94 8.21 13.38
C ARG A 141 -15.19 8.19 12.04
N CYS A 142 -14.10 7.44 11.93
CA CYS A 142 -13.35 7.34 10.69
C CYS A 142 -14.16 6.56 9.65
N ASN A 143 -14.31 7.11 8.43
CA ASN A 143 -15.05 6.41 7.39
C ASN A 143 -14.28 5.13 6.95
N GLN A 144 -15.01 4.14 6.43
CA GLN A 144 -14.43 2.85 6.04
C GLN A 144 -13.36 2.96 4.94
N LEU A 145 -13.47 3.96 4.06
CA LEU A 145 -12.50 4.17 2.97
C LEU A 145 -11.15 4.66 3.51
N ARG A 146 -11.16 5.60 4.44
CA ARG A 146 -10.01 6.15 5.15
C ARG A 146 -9.29 5.06 5.93
N MET A 147 -10.01 4.25 6.70
CA MET A 147 -9.42 3.11 7.43
C MET A 147 -8.76 2.10 6.48
N ARG A 148 -9.36 1.82 5.31
CA ARG A 148 -8.75 0.94 4.29
C ARG A 148 -7.44 1.51 3.77
N ARG A 149 -7.38 2.80 3.43
CA ARG A 149 -6.16 3.46 2.95
C ARG A 149 -5.06 3.43 4.01
N ILE A 150 -5.40 3.75 5.25
CA ILE A 150 -4.46 3.74 6.38
C ILE A 150 -3.91 2.33 6.64
N ALA A 151 -4.79 1.33 6.73
CA ALA A 151 -4.35 -0.05 6.93
C ALA A 151 -3.50 -0.57 5.76
N SER A 152 -3.80 -0.13 4.53
CA SER A 152 -3.01 -0.43 3.34
C SER A 152 -1.62 0.21 3.40
N ILE A 153 -1.51 1.49 3.82
CA ILE A 153 -0.22 2.16 4.07
C ILE A 153 0.61 1.36 5.08
N PHE A 154 0.03 1.00 6.22
CA PHE A 154 0.73 0.19 7.23
C PHE A 154 1.14 -1.19 6.70
N HIS A 155 0.30 -1.83 5.89
CA HIS A 155 0.66 -3.08 5.22
C HIS A 155 1.86 -2.89 4.27
N HIS A 156 1.89 -1.83 3.46
CA HIS A 156 3.03 -1.55 2.58
C HIS A 156 4.31 -1.27 3.37
N LEU A 157 4.24 -0.41 4.39
CA LEU A 157 5.39 -0.11 5.24
C LEU A 157 5.93 -1.36 5.96
N SER A 158 5.05 -2.20 6.50
CA SER A 158 5.44 -3.43 7.22
C SER A 158 6.22 -4.43 6.37
N ARG A 159 6.12 -4.35 5.03
CA ARG A 159 6.84 -5.23 4.11
C ARG A 159 8.31 -4.82 3.92
N CYS A 160 8.66 -3.58 4.30
CA CYS A 160 10.00 -3.03 4.16
C CYS A 160 10.80 -3.29 5.44
N ASP A 161 11.83 -4.14 5.32
CA ASP A 161 12.69 -4.52 6.45
C ASP A 161 13.43 -3.30 7.03
N ALA A 162 13.75 -2.31 6.19
CA ALA A 162 14.49 -1.11 6.61
C ALA A 162 13.73 -0.23 7.62
N VAL A 163 12.39 -0.31 7.64
CA VAL A 163 11.56 0.50 8.57
C VAL A 163 10.95 -0.30 9.71
N ALA A 164 11.15 -1.62 9.76
CA ALA A 164 10.48 -2.49 10.73
C ALA A 164 10.74 -2.05 12.19
N SER A 165 11.97 -1.69 12.53
CA SER A 165 12.34 -1.21 13.87
C SER A 165 11.63 0.09 14.24
N ILE A 166 11.51 1.03 13.29
CA ILE A 166 10.81 2.31 13.47
C ILE A 166 9.33 2.04 13.76
N LEU A 167 8.68 1.21 12.93
CA LEU A 167 7.27 0.86 13.08
C LEU A 167 7.00 0.23 14.46
N ILE A 168 7.88 -0.67 14.91
CA ILE A 168 7.75 -1.34 16.22
C ILE A 168 7.94 -0.35 17.37
N SER A 169 8.97 0.49 17.32
CA SER A 169 9.22 1.53 18.33
C SER A 169 8.09 2.55 18.40
N SER A 170 7.32 2.73 17.31
CA SER A 170 6.18 3.64 17.24
C SER A 170 4.87 3.06 17.83
N SER A 171 4.92 1.88 18.45
CA SER A 171 3.78 1.14 18.97
C SER A 171 2.72 0.73 17.92
N LEU A 172 3.12 0.64 16.65
CA LEU A 172 2.22 0.19 15.58
C LEU A 172 1.71 -1.24 15.79
N PRO A 173 2.52 -2.24 16.23
CA PRO A 173 2.02 -3.58 16.47
C PRO A 173 0.87 -3.66 17.47
N GLN A 174 0.92 -2.87 18.56
CA GLN A 174 -0.12 -2.83 19.58
C GLN A 174 -1.44 -2.32 19.00
N LEU A 175 -1.38 -1.25 18.21
CA LEU A 175 -2.54 -0.70 17.52
C LEU A 175 -3.13 -1.72 16.52
N LEU A 176 -2.30 -2.37 15.71
CA LEU A 176 -2.78 -3.38 14.76
C LEU A 176 -3.39 -4.59 15.49
N ALA A 177 -2.85 -4.94 16.67
CA ALA A 177 -3.39 -5.99 17.53
C ALA A 177 -4.75 -5.62 18.17
N GLU A 178 -5.08 -4.33 18.28
CA GLU A 178 -6.42 -3.88 18.65
C GLU A 178 -7.38 -3.99 17.46
N VAL A 179 -6.98 -3.50 16.28
CA VAL A 179 -7.79 -3.58 15.05
C VAL A 179 -8.12 -5.02 14.66
N GLN A 180 -7.18 -5.96 14.84
CA GLN A 180 -7.46 -7.37 14.52
C GLN A 180 -8.56 -7.98 15.40
N LYS A 181 -8.88 -7.41 16.58
CA LYS A 181 -9.97 -7.92 17.44
C LYS A 181 -11.34 -7.71 16.80
N GLU A 182 -11.43 -6.86 15.78
CA GLU A 182 -12.61 -6.70 14.94
C GLU A 182 -12.76 -7.80 13.88
N CYS A 183 -11.83 -8.77 13.84
CA CYS A 183 -11.93 -9.93 12.99
C CYS A 183 -13.12 -10.79 13.42
N ARG A 184 -14.13 -10.89 12.55
CA ARG A 184 -15.38 -11.61 12.84
C ARG A 184 -15.57 -12.78 11.88
N THR A 185 -16.05 -13.89 12.43
CA THR A 185 -16.63 -14.99 11.65
C THR A 185 -18.14 -14.96 11.88
N ILE A 186 -18.94 -14.85 10.82
CA ILE A 186 -20.40 -14.89 10.88
C ILE A 186 -20.85 -16.13 10.12
N ASP A 187 -21.58 -17.04 10.77
CA ASP A 187 -22.10 -18.29 10.16
C ASP A 187 -21.04 -19.12 9.42
N GLY A 188 -19.84 -19.21 9.99
CA GLY A 188 -18.70 -19.91 9.39
C GLY A 188 -18.07 -19.19 8.18
N ARG A 189 -18.58 -18.03 7.77
CA ARG A 189 -18.01 -17.18 6.72
C ARG A 189 -17.17 -16.08 7.36
N GLN A 190 -15.93 -15.95 6.91
CA GLN A 190 -15.04 -14.85 7.30
C GLN A 190 -15.52 -13.57 6.58
N GLU A 191 -16.12 -12.62 7.29
CA GLU A 191 -16.67 -11.36 6.73
C GLU A 191 -15.95 -10.12 7.27
N SER A 192 -14.71 -10.26 7.74
CA SER A 192 -13.94 -9.15 8.28
C SER A 192 -13.77 -8.02 7.26
N PRO A 193 -13.95 -6.74 7.66
CA PRO A 193 -13.66 -5.60 6.81
C PRO A 193 -12.24 -5.65 6.24
N LEU A 194 -12.04 -5.11 5.03
CA LEU A 194 -10.74 -5.11 4.36
C LEU A 194 -9.61 -4.51 5.21
N HIS A 195 -9.87 -3.43 5.95
CA HIS A 195 -8.86 -2.79 6.79
C HIS A 195 -8.36 -3.71 7.92
N VAL A 196 -9.25 -4.55 8.49
CA VAL A 196 -8.87 -5.56 9.49
C VAL A 196 -7.91 -6.57 8.87
N GLY A 197 -8.21 -7.05 7.67
CA GLY A 197 -7.32 -7.99 7.00
C GLY A 197 -5.98 -7.41 6.62
N LEU A 198 -5.94 -6.16 6.15
CA LEU A 198 -4.68 -5.45 5.89
C LEU A 198 -3.88 -5.24 7.17
N ALA A 199 -4.55 -4.94 8.29
CA ALA A 199 -3.91 -4.84 9.60
C ALA A 199 -3.32 -6.18 10.05
N VAL A 200 -4.03 -7.29 9.85
CA VAL A 200 -3.52 -8.66 10.12
C VAL A 200 -2.30 -8.96 9.25
N LEU A 201 -2.33 -8.65 7.95
CA LEU A 201 -1.15 -8.84 7.10
C LEU A 201 0.03 -7.97 7.55
N ALA A 202 -0.23 -6.71 7.92
CA ALA A 202 0.80 -5.81 8.42
C ALA A 202 1.44 -6.33 9.71
N LEU A 203 0.60 -6.82 10.63
CA LEU A 203 1.02 -7.36 11.90
C LEU A 203 1.82 -8.67 11.73
N ALA A 204 1.42 -9.54 10.80
CA ALA A 204 2.18 -10.74 10.43
C ALA A 204 3.59 -10.40 9.93
N ASN A 205 3.73 -9.35 9.10
CA ASN A 205 5.03 -8.91 8.59
C ASN A 205 5.95 -8.37 9.69
N LEU A 206 5.42 -7.79 10.77
CA LEU A 206 6.20 -7.27 11.89
C LEU A 206 6.54 -8.33 12.95
N SER A 207 5.85 -9.47 12.94
CA SER A 207 6.03 -10.55 13.93
C SER A 207 7.46 -11.08 14.12
N PRO A 208 8.36 -11.11 13.10
CA PRO A 208 9.72 -11.61 13.31
C PRO A 208 10.55 -10.72 14.23
N VAL A 209 10.28 -9.41 14.22
CA VAL A 209 11.09 -8.41 14.92
C VAL A 209 10.52 -8.11 16.30
N THR A 210 9.20 -8.24 16.49
CA THR A 210 8.57 -8.02 17.80
C THR A 210 8.81 -9.15 18.80
N GLY A 211 9.18 -10.36 18.35
CA GLY A 211 9.39 -11.55 19.19
C GLY A 211 8.11 -12.12 19.82
N ASN A 212 7.12 -11.26 20.11
CA ASN A 212 5.83 -11.56 20.68
C ASN A 212 4.81 -12.02 19.62
N ASN A 213 3.99 -13.00 19.99
CA ASN A 213 2.96 -13.60 19.15
C ASN A 213 1.87 -12.59 18.79
N CYS A 214 1.95 -12.05 17.58
CA CYS A 214 1.07 -10.95 17.20
C CYS A 214 -0.31 -11.44 16.70
N ILE A 215 -0.41 -12.66 16.18
CA ILE A 215 -1.65 -13.23 15.64
C ILE A 215 -1.77 -14.67 16.14
N GLN A 216 -2.62 -14.88 17.15
CA GLN A 216 -2.98 -16.22 17.66
C GLN A 216 -4.45 -16.56 17.41
N ASP A 217 -5.25 -15.58 16.98
CA ASP A 217 -6.66 -15.80 16.69
C ASP A 217 -6.82 -16.61 15.40
N ARG A 218 -7.48 -17.77 15.52
CA ARG A 218 -7.79 -18.65 14.38
C ARG A 218 -8.59 -17.92 13.28
N ALA A 219 -9.42 -16.94 13.61
CA ALA A 219 -10.14 -16.14 12.62
C ALA A 219 -9.17 -15.29 11.78
N CYS A 220 -8.14 -14.71 12.39
CA CYS A 220 -7.11 -13.96 11.68
C CYS A 220 -6.26 -14.87 10.79
N LEU A 221 -5.88 -16.06 11.27
CA LEU A 221 -5.16 -17.06 10.47
C LEU A 221 -5.99 -17.48 9.24
N ARG A 222 -7.28 -17.80 9.43
CA ARG A 222 -8.22 -18.10 8.34
C ARG A 222 -8.35 -16.95 7.34
N LEU A 223 -8.32 -15.70 7.81
CA LEU A 223 -8.39 -14.52 6.94
C LEU A 223 -7.16 -14.41 6.03
N VAL A 224 -5.95 -14.68 6.54
CA VAL A 224 -4.73 -14.70 5.71
C VAL A 224 -4.79 -15.82 4.68
N VAL A 225 -5.23 -17.02 5.06
CA VAL A 225 -5.43 -18.13 4.10
C VAL A 225 -6.47 -17.78 3.04
N LYS A 226 -7.56 -17.11 3.43
CA LYS A 226 -8.57 -16.60 2.49
C LYS A 226 -7.96 -15.62 1.49
N PHE A 227 -7.07 -14.72 1.92
CA PHE A 227 -6.36 -13.83 0.99
C PHE A 227 -5.46 -14.56 0.03
N LEU A 228 -4.74 -15.59 0.47
CA LEU A 228 -3.93 -16.41 -0.44
C LEU A 228 -4.82 -17.10 -1.49
N LYS A 229 -5.98 -17.63 -1.07
CA LYS A 229 -6.95 -18.25 -2.00
C LYS A 229 -7.44 -17.24 -3.05
N TYR A 230 -7.82 -16.04 -2.62
CA TYR A 230 -8.26 -14.97 -3.52
C TYR A 230 -7.14 -14.55 -4.49
N ALA A 231 -5.93 -14.36 -3.98
CA ALA A 231 -4.75 -14.02 -4.79
C ALA A 231 -4.45 -15.11 -5.84
N LYS A 232 -4.47 -16.40 -5.43
CA LYS A 232 -4.28 -17.55 -6.34
C LYS A 232 -5.35 -17.60 -7.42
N ASP A 233 -6.62 -17.40 -7.05
CA ASP A 233 -7.76 -17.48 -7.96
C ASP A 233 -7.89 -16.23 -8.87
N GLY A 234 -7.03 -15.21 -8.70
CA GLY A 234 -7.15 -13.94 -9.42
C GLY A 234 -8.41 -13.15 -9.05
N LYS A 235 -8.95 -13.36 -7.83
CA LYS A 235 -10.18 -12.72 -7.35
C LYS A 235 -9.86 -11.53 -6.44
N SER A 236 -10.70 -10.49 -6.52
CA SER A 236 -10.59 -9.34 -5.62
C SER A 236 -11.28 -9.61 -4.27
N TYR A 237 -10.69 -9.17 -3.17
CA TYR A 237 -11.34 -9.09 -1.86
C TYR A 237 -11.74 -7.64 -1.57
N HIS A 238 -13.04 -7.36 -1.51
CA HIS A 238 -13.58 -5.99 -1.43
C HIS A 238 -12.96 -5.01 -2.46
N GLY A 239 -12.74 -5.48 -3.69
CA GLY A 239 -12.19 -4.66 -4.78
C GLY A 239 -10.65 -4.59 -4.83
N ILE A 240 -9.93 -5.18 -3.88
CA ILE A 240 -8.46 -5.25 -3.90
C ILE A 240 -7.98 -6.60 -4.44
N PHE A 241 -7.05 -6.54 -5.40
CA PHE A 241 -6.32 -7.69 -5.91
C PHE A 241 -5.01 -7.85 -5.16
N PHE A 242 -4.89 -8.90 -4.35
CA PHE A 242 -3.66 -9.23 -3.67
C PHE A 242 -2.72 -9.99 -4.61
N ARG A 243 -1.42 -9.68 -4.54
CA ARG A 243 -0.39 -10.47 -5.23
C ARG A 243 0.00 -11.64 -4.34
N VAL A 244 0.12 -12.84 -4.92
CA VAL A 244 0.52 -14.06 -4.19
C VAL A 244 1.80 -13.85 -3.36
N PRO A 245 2.89 -13.23 -3.88
CA PRO A 245 4.11 -13.00 -3.11
C PRO A 245 3.91 -12.17 -1.84
N ASP A 246 3.01 -11.17 -1.86
CA ASP A 246 2.76 -10.30 -0.71
C ASP A 246 2.13 -11.08 0.45
N ILE A 247 1.23 -12.03 0.14
CA ILE A 247 0.60 -12.89 1.15
C ILE A 247 1.56 -13.98 1.63
N LEU A 248 2.35 -14.58 0.71
CA LEU A 248 3.34 -15.59 1.06
C LEU A 248 4.41 -15.06 2.04
N ARG A 249 4.78 -13.78 1.95
CA ARG A 249 5.69 -13.15 2.91
C ARG A 249 5.11 -13.16 4.33
N ALA A 250 3.87 -12.72 4.51
CA ALA A 250 3.19 -12.75 5.79
C ALA A 250 3.06 -14.19 6.33
N LEU A 251 2.68 -15.13 5.45
CA LEU A 251 2.55 -16.55 5.77
C LEU A 251 3.86 -17.17 6.25
N ARG A 252 5.00 -16.85 5.62
CA ARG A 252 6.32 -17.34 6.02
C ARG A 252 6.59 -17.06 7.51
N PHE A 253 6.23 -15.86 7.97
CA PHE A 253 6.46 -15.47 9.36
C PHE A 253 5.46 -16.13 10.31
N LEU A 254 4.19 -16.23 9.93
CA LEU A 254 3.18 -16.95 10.71
C LEU A 254 3.54 -18.43 10.86
N CYS A 255 4.00 -19.09 9.81
CA CYS A 255 4.37 -20.50 9.80
C CYS A 255 5.68 -20.82 10.53
N SER A 256 6.50 -19.81 10.88
CA SER A 256 7.68 -20.03 11.74
C SER A 256 7.33 -20.28 13.22
N LYS A 257 6.04 -20.24 13.58
CA LYS A 257 5.55 -20.43 14.94
C LYS A 257 4.65 -21.67 14.99
N GLU A 258 5.02 -22.65 15.81
CA GLU A 258 4.34 -23.94 15.91
C GLU A 258 2.84 -23.80 16.23
N GLU A 259 2.50 -22.90 17.15
CA GLU A 259 1.13 -22.57 17.55
C GLU A 259 0.22 -22.12 16.39
N ASN A 260 0.77 -21.50 15.35
CA ASN A 260 0.00 -21.05 14.19
C ASN A 260 -0.19 -22.16 13.15
N ILE A 261 0.71 -23.14 13.09
CA ILE A 261 0.72 -24.18 12.05
C ILE A 261 -0.60 -24.92 12.03
N GLN A 262 -1.09 -25.37 13.19
CA GLN A 262 -2.33 -26.13 13.28
C GLN A 262 -3.54 -25.32 12.78
N GLY A 263 -3.67 -24.05 13.19
CA GLY A 263 -4.76 -23.19 12.73
C GLY A 263 -4.71 -22.90 11.22
N MET A 264 -3.51 -22.84 10.66
CA MET A 264 -3.29 -22.66 9.22
C MET A 264 -3.62 -23.92 8.42
N ILE A 265 -3.28 -25.10 8.94
CA ILE A 265 -3.65 -26.41 8.35
C ILE A 265 -5.16 -26.56 8.34
N GLU A 266 -5.83 -26.29 9.47
CA GLU A 266 -7.30 -26.31 9.57
C GLU A 266 -7.97 -25.34 8.59
N ALA A 267 -7.31 -24.23 8.28
CA ALA A 267 -7.77 -23.26 7.28
C ALA A 267 -7.55 -23.70 5.82
N GLY A 268 -6.89 -24.83 5.57
CA GLY A 268 -6.64 -25.38 4.24
C GLY A 268 -5.43 -24.79 3.52
N ILE A 269 -4.44 -24.26 4.25
CA ILE A 269 -3.26 -23.63 3.62
C ILE A 269 -2.48 -24.60 2.72
N LEU A 270 -2.37 -25.88 3.11
CA LEU A 270 -1.55 -26.87 2.42
C LEU A 270 -2.08 -27.15 1.01
N ASP A 271 -3.41 -27.28 0.86
CA ASP A 271 -4.04 -27.50 -0.44
C ASP A 271 -3.79 -26.33 -1.39
N ILE A 272 -3.83 -25.11 -0.87
CA ILE A 272 -3.60 -23.89 -1.66
C ILE A 272 -2.14 -23.82 -2.10
N ILE A 273 -1.19 -24.11 -1.20
CA ILE A 273 0.25 -24.17 -1.52
C ILE A 273 0.53 -25.26 -2.56
N GLN A 274 -0.04 -26.46 -2.39
CA GLN A 274 0.14 -27.56 -3.33
C GLN A 274 -0.36 -27.19 -4.74
N GLN A 275 -1.51 -26.52 -4.84
CA GLN A 275 -2.04 -26.03 -6.12
C GLN A 275 -1.13 -24.96 -6.75
N LEU A 276 -0.60 -24.03 -5.95
CA LEU A 276 0.34 -23.01 -6.41
C LEU A 276 1.62 -23.65 -6.97
N LEU A 277 2.21 -24.60 -6.23
CA LEU A 277 3.40 -25.32 -6.68
C LEU A 277 3.14 -26.09 -7.98
N ARG A 278 2.02 -26.81 -8.09
CA ARG A 278 1.64 -27.50 -9.33
C ARG A 278 1.54 -26.54 -10.52
N THR A 279 1.00 -25.34 -10.30
CA THR A 279 0.90 -24.31 -11.36
C THR A 279 2.29 -23.86 -11.81
N VAL A 280 3.20 -23.59 -10.87
CA VAL A 280 4.58 -23.17 -11.17
C VAL A 280 5.35 -24.27 -11.89
N PHE A 281 5.27 -25.52 -11.42
CA PHE A 281 5.97 -26.65 -12.05
C PHE A 281 5.39 -27.03 -13.41
N ALA A 282 4.06 -26.96 -13.60
CA ALA A 282 3.43 -27.20 -14.90
C ALA A 282 3.83 -26.13 -15.94
N GLN A 283 4.00 -24.87 -15.50
CA GLN A 283 4.51 -23.79 -16.36
C GLN A 283 6.01 -23.93 -16.66
N GLY A 284 6.80 -24.47 -15.72
CA GLY A 284 8.23 -24.73 -15.91
C GLY A 284 8.55 -25.89 -16.85
N ALA A 285 7.65 -26.86 -17.00
CA ALA A 285 7.85 -28.04 -17.86
C ALA A 285 7.43 -27.84 -19.33
N GLY A 286 6.80 -26.71 -19.67
CA GLY A 286 6.05 -26.57 -20.93
C GLY A 286 6.46 -25.46 -21.89
N THR A 287 7.32 -24.49 -21.54
CA THR A 287 7.57 -23.34 -22.42
C THR A 287 9.00 -22.79 -22.34
N SER A 288 9.73 -22.94 -23.44
CA SER A 288 10.93 -22.18 -23.82
C SER A 288 10.64 -20.69 -24.12
N GLU A 289 9.40 -20.22 -24.02
CA GLU A 289 9.02 -18.82 -24.15
C GLU A 289 8.61 -18.24 -22.80
N ARG A 290 9.54 -17.45 -22.23
CA ARG A 290 9.38 -16.69 -20.98
C ARG A 290 8.24 -15.66 -21.09
N ARG A 291 6.98 -16.07 -20.84
CA ARG A 291 5.99 -15.14 -20.28
C ARG A 291 6.28 -14.98 -18.80
N ARG A 292 6.91 -13.85 -18.47
CA ARG A 292 7.26 -13.41 -17.12
C ARG A 292 6.00 -13.34 -16.25
N VAL A 293 5.74 -14.37 -15.44
CA VAL A 293 5.22 -14.11 -14.10
C VAL A 293 6.41 -13.56 -13.33
N PRO A 294 6.38 -12.32 -12.80
CA PRO A 294 7.50 -11.78 -12.03
C PRO A 294 7.48 -12.44 -10.64
N LEU A 295 7.88 -13.70 -10.58
CA LEU A 295 8.32 -14.36 -9.36
C LEU A 295 9.83 -14.20 -9.29
N HIS A 296 10.29 -13.04 -8.83
CA HIS A 296 11.66 -12.89 -8.36
C HIS A 296 11.75 -13.62 -7.00
N ILE A 297 11.93 -14.94 -7.06
CA ILE A 297 12.35 -15.73 -5.90
C ILE A 297 13.87 -15.82 -6.00
N ASP A 298 14.58 -14.97 -5.26
CA ASP A 298 16.00 -15.21 -4.98
C ASP A 298 16.08 -16.41 -4.03
N VAL A 299 16.31 -17.59 -4.59
CA VAL A 299 16.74 -18.76 -3.82
C VAL A 299 18.26 -18.71 -3.77
N LYS A 300 18.82 -18.16 -2.70
CA LYS A 300 20.23 -18.45 -2.36
C LYS A 300 20.28 -19.87 -1.79
N ALA A 301 20.98 -20.75 -2.50
CA ALA A 301 21.41 -22.07 -2.04
C ALA A 301 22.46 -21.94 -0.92
#